data_AF-A0A915DLH4-F1
#
_entry.id   AF-A0A915DLH4-F1
#
_cell.length_a   1.000
_cell.length_b   1.000
_cell.length_c   1.000
_cell.angle_alpha   90.00
_cell.angle_beta   90.00
_cell.angle_gamma   90.00
#
_symmetry.space_group_name_H-M   'P 1'
#
loop_
_entity.id
_entity.type
_entity.pdbx_description
1 polymer ?
#
loop_
_entity_poly.entity_id
_entity_poly.type
_entity_poly.pdbx_seq_one_letter_code
_entity_poly.pdbx_strand_id
1 'polypeptide(L)'
;MERRKLMRPLDDYIHSITQTQEEVSKKTYFYNSLRHFYRKKWGCPLKVPSIHGVELDLHLLYETVISLGGWSKVSNHERWPQVLHKLGIDEDVQVAEYAVRMLYMRFLVKYEQAETGNDPDEHDSDLMAAEVG
;
A
#
# COMPACT_ATOMS: atom_id res chain seq x y z
N MET A 1 -0.48 -26.41 -24.73
CA MET A 1 -0.95 -25.12 -25.29
C MET A 1 -0.75 -24.06 -24.22
N GLU A 2 0.43 -23.43 -24.19
CA GLU A 2 0.69 -22.32 -23.29
C GLU A 2 -0.08 -21.10 -23.79
N ARG A 3 -1.16 -20.73 -23.08
CA ARG A 3 -1.87 -19.48 -23.30
C ARG A 3 -0.91 -18.35 -22.97
N ARG A 4 -0.26 -17.81 -24.00
CA ARG A 4 0.61 -16.64 -23.90
C ARG A 4 -0.21 -15.50 -23.29
N LYS A 5 0.29 -14.97 -22.18
CA LYS A 5 -0.24 -13.84 -21.42
C LYS A 5 -0.18 -12.55 -22.24
N LEU A 6 -1.00 -12.45 -23.29
CA LEU A 6 -1.12 -11.25 -24.14
C LEU A 6 -2.04 -10.18 -23.54
N MET A 7 -2.58 -10.40 -22.33
CA MET A 7 -3.30 -9.37 -21.57
C MET A 7 -2.32 -8.67 -20.62
N ARG A 8 -1.66 -7.63 -21.12
CA ARG A 8 -1.01 -6.54 -20.38
C ARG A 8 -0.98 -5.23 -21.21
N PRO A 9 -0.71 -5.24 -22.54
CA PRO A 9 -0.54 -3.98 -23.29
C PRO A 9 -1.82 -3.16 -23.48
N LEU A 10 -2.97 -3.82 -23.69
CA LEU A 10 -4.24 -3.12 -23.87
C LEU A 10 -4.81 -2.61 -22.54
N ASP A 11 -4.65 -3.36 -21.46
CA ASP A 11 -5.04 -2.91 -20.12
C ASP A 11 -4.22 -1.69 -19.70
N ASP A 12 -2.91 -1.70 -19.96
CA ASP A 12 -2.03 -0.53 -19.74
C ASP A 12 -2.45 0.68 -20.59
N TYR A 13 -2.79 0.45 -21.86
CA TYR A 13 -3.27 1.51 -22.76
C TYR A 13 -4.62 2.09 -22.31
N ILE A 14 -5.59 1.23 -21.99
CA ILE A 14 -6.90 1.63 -21.47
C ILE A 14 -6.76 2.37 -20.16
N HIS A 15 -5.89 1.90 -19.26
CA HIS A 15 -5.58 2.60 -18.02
C HIS A 15 -5.00 3.98 -18.29
N SER A 16 -4.04 4.10 -19.22
CA SER A 16 -3.40 5.38 -19.56
C SER A 16 -4.35 6.43 -20.14
N ILE A 17 -5.36 6.01 -20.92
CA ILE A 17 -6.36 6.93 -21.50
C ILE A 17 -7.52 7.23 -20.54
N THR A 18 -7.74 6.36 -19.55
CA THR A 18 -8.84 6.50 -18.57
C THR A 18 -8.38 7.23 -17.31
N GLN A 19 -7.07 7.30 -17.06
CA GLN A 19 -6.51 8.00 -15.91
C GLN A 19 -6.75 9.51 -16.04
N THR A 20 -7.55 10.07 -15.15
CA THR A 20 -7.80 11.51 -15.12
C THR A 20 -6.62 12.24 -14.48
N GLN A 21 -6.39 13.49 -14.89
CA GLN A 21 -5.33 14.34 -14.34
C GLN A 21 -5.42 14.51 -12.81
N GLU A 22 -6.63 14.44 -12.25
CA GLU A 22 -6.87 14.49 -10.81
C GLU A 22 -6.32 13.27 -10.08
N GLU A 23 -6.52 12.05 -10.61
CA GLU A 23 -6.04 10.81 -9.99
C GLU A 23 -4.50 10.77 -9.94
N VAL A 24 -3.85 11.20 -11.02
CA VAL A 24 -2.39 11.33 -11.07
C VAL A 24 -1.90 12.36 -10.04
N SER A 25 -2.63 13.46 -9.88
CA SER A 25 -2.29 14.53 -8.93
C SER A 25 -2.45 14.06 -7.48
N LYS A 26 -3.53 13.36 -7.15
CA LYS A 26 -3.77 12.78 -5.82
C LYS A 26 -2.70 11.76 -5.45
N LYS A 27 -2.40 10.83 -6.36
CA LYS A 27 -1.36 9.82 -6.16
C LYS A 27 0.00 10.48 -5.91
N THR A 28 0.37 11.47 -6.73
CA THR A 28 1.63 12.21 -6.55
C THR A 28 1.68 12.95 -5.22
N TYR A 29 0.59 13.61 -4.83
CA TYR A 29 0.48 14.29 -3.54
C TYR A 29 0.66 13.32 -2.36
N PHE A 30 0.00 12.17 -2.40
CA PHE A 30 0.12 11.12 -1.39
C PHE A 30 1.57 10.65 -1.22
N TYR A 31 2.25 10.28 -2.31
CA TYR A 31 3.64 9.81 -2.22
C TYR A 31 4.59 10.90 -1.72
N ASN A 32 4.35 12.17 -2.06
CA ASN A 32 5.12 13.29 -1.54
C ASN A 32 4.88 13.49 -0.03
N SER A 33 3.63 13.43 0.41
CA SER A 33 3.24 13.51 1.83
C SER A 33 3.85 12.35 2.64
N LEU A 34 3.73 11.12 2.13
CA LEU A 34 4.30 9.93 2.74
C LEU A 34 5.83 10.02 2.82
N ARG A 35 6.53 10.45 1.76
CA ARG A 35 7.98 10.68 1.79
C ARG A 35 8.39 11.73 2.82
N HIS A 36 7.63 12.80 2.93
CA HIS A 36 7.88 13.84 3.93
C HIS A 36 7.71 13.29 5.35
N PHE A 37 6.63 12.53 5.59
CA PHE A 37 6.39 11.85 6.85
C PHE A 37 7.54 10.90 7.23
N TYR A 38 8.02 10.09 6.28
CA TYR A 38 9.13 9.17 6.51
C TYR A 38 10.42 9.88 6.91
N ARG A 39 10.73 10.98 6.19
CA ARG A 39 11.90 11.81 6.50
C ARG A 39 11.77 12.45 7.87
N LYS A 40 10.58 12.94 8.23
CA LYS A 40 10.33 13.60 9.52
C LYS A 40 10.38 12.63 10.70
N LYS A 41 9.76 11.45 10.56
CA LYS A 41 9.59 10.47 11.65
C LYS A 41 10.81 9.57 11.86
N TRP A 42 11.45 9.11 10.78
CA TRP A 42 12.55 8.15 10.84
C TRP A 42 13.86 8.63 10.22
N GLY A 43 13.92 9.86 9.69
CA GLY A 43 15.13 10.39 9.06
C GLY A 43 15.56 9.65 7.79
N CYS A 44 14.72 8.75 7.26
CA CYS A 44 15.07 7.86 6.15
C CYS A 44 14.18 8.11 4.92
N PRO A 45 14.66 7.80 3.71
CA PRO A 45 13.83 7.85 2.51
C PRO A 45 12.85 6.67 2.48
N LEU A 46 11.61 6.92 2.06
CA LEU A 46 10.65 5.87 1.76
C LEU A 46 11.16 5.01 0.60
N LYS A 47 11.37 3.71 0.86
CA LYS A 47 11.67 2.70 -0.15
C LYS A 47 10.44 1.84 -0.38
N VAL A 48 9.77 2.04 -1.51
CA VAL A 48 8.58 1.26 -1.88
C VAL A 48 9.02 -0.18 -2.19
N PRO A 49 8.39 -1.19 -1.58
CA PRO A 49 8.72 -2.58 -1.86
C PRO A 49 8.19 -3.00 -3.24
N SER A 50 8.97 -3.81 -3.95
CA SER A 50 8.54 -4.48 -5.17
C SER A 50 8.33 -5.97 -4.87
N ILE A 51 7.14 -6.49 -5.14
CA ILE A 51 6.82 -7.92 -4.98
C ILE A 51 6.94 -8.56 -6.37
N HIS A 52 7.86 -9.53 -6.53
CA HIS A 52 8.11 -10.20 -7.81
C HIS A 52 8.39 -9.25 -8.99
N GLY A 53 9.04 -8.10 -8.73
CA GLY A 53 9.35 -7.10 -9.75
C GLY A 53 8.19 -6.16 -10.12
N VAL A 54 7.03 -6.31 -9.48
CA VAL A 54 5.92 -5.36 -9.57
C VAL A 54 5.99 -4.41 -8.37
N GLU A 55 6.04 -3.11 -8.63
CA GLU A 55 5.96 -2.11 -7.57
C GLU A 55 4.58 -2.13 -6.93
N LEU A 56 4.55 -2.19 -5.59
CA LEU A 56 3.30 -2.13 -4.85
C LEU A 56 2.74 -0.71 -4.89
N ASP A 57 1.50 -0.55 -5.35
CA ASP A 57 0.83 0.74 -5.29
C ASP A 57 0.31 1.03 -3.87
N LEU A 58 1.14 1.68 -3.07
CA LEU A 58 0.81 2.12 -1.71
C LEU A 58 -0.38 3.08 -1.67
N HIS A 59 -0.61 3.88 -2.73
CA HIS A 59 -1.75 4.79 -2.80
C HIS A 59 -3.07 4.02 -2.89
N LEU A 60 -3.16 3.08 -3.84
CA LEU A 60 -4.34 2.23 -4.01
C LEU A 60 -4.62 1.39 -2.76
N LEU A 61 -3.57 0.84 -2.16
CA LEU A 61 -3.67 0.08 -0.92
C LEU A 61 -4.18 0.96 0.24
N TYR A 62 -3.63 2.16 0.41
CA TYR A 62 -4.09 3.12 1.42
C TYR A 62 -5.54 3.51 1.23
N GLU A 63 -5.90 3.98 0.04
CA GLU A 63 -7.26 4.40 -0.29
C GLU A 63 -8.28 3.28 -0.07
N THR A 64 -7.94 2.06 -0.48
CA THR A 64 -8.79 0.88 -0.27
C THR A 64 -9.03 0.63 1.21
N VAL A 65 -7.99 0.61 2.04
CA VAL A 65 -8.13 0.35 3.49
C VAL A 65 -8.86 1.50 4.19
N ILE A 66 -8.58 2.75 3.85
CA ILE A 66 -9.29 3.93 4.37
C ILE A 66 -10.78 3.87 3.99
N SER A 67 -11.13 3.49 2.76
CA SER A 67 -12.52 3.34 2.33
C SER A 67 -13.28 2.27 3.12
N LEU A 68 -12.57 1.25 3.60
CA LEU A 68 -13.11 0.20 4.49
C LEU A 68 -13.08 0.60 5.97
N GLY A 69 -12.62 1.82 6.27
CA GLY A 69 -12.64 2.44 7.59
C GLY A 69 -11.36 2.25 8.40
N GLY A 70 -10.22 2.05 7.72
CA GLY A 70 -8.88 2.06 8.30
C GLY A 70 -8.38 0.69 8.77
N TRP A 71 -7.10 0.65 9.15
CA TRP A 71 -6.40 -0.59 9.54
C TRP A 71 -7.15 -1.40 10.60
N SER A 72 -7.64 -0.72 11.64
CA SER A 72 -8.29 -1.37 12.78
C SER A 72 -9.58 -2.09 12.35
N LYS A 73 -10.44 -1.43 11.55
CA LYS A 73 -11.71 -2.04 11.10
C LYS A 73 -11.47 -3.18 10.11
N VAL A 74 -10.54 -3.00 9.16
CA VAL A 74 -10.22 -4.06 8.19
C VAL A 74 -9.64 -5.29 8.89
N SER A 75 -8.76 -5.09 9.87
CA SER A 75 -8.15 -6.19 10.63
C SER A 75 -9.14 -6.89 11.56
N ASN A 76 -9.99 -6.14 12.26
CA ASN A 76 -10.95 -6.71 13.22
C ASN A 76 -12.10 -7.46 12.53
N HIS A 77 -12.46 -7.05 11.31
CA HIS A 77 -13.54 -7.67 10.53
C HIS A 77 -13.02 -8.63 9.44
N GLU A 78 -11.74 -9.00 9.45
CA GLU A 78 -11.11 -9.91 8.48
C GLU A 78 -11.43 -9.54 7.01
N ARG A 79 -11.42 -8.23 6.69
CA ARG A 79 -11.79 -7.73 5.34
C ARG A 79 -10.64 -7.69 4.36
N TRP A 80 -9.49 -8.27 4.70
CA TRP A 80 -8.31 -8.33 3.83
C TRP A 80 -8.56 -9.04 2.49
N PRO A 81 -9.40 -10.09 2.38
CA PRO A 81 -9.76 -10.66 1.08
C PRO A 81 -10.42 -9.63 0.14
N GLN A 82 -11.26 -8.74 0.68
CA GLN A 82 -11.87 -7.66 -0.13
C GLN A 82 -10.84 -6.62 -0.58
N VAL A 83 -9.80 -6.38 0.23
CA VAL A 83 -8.67 -5.52 -0.15
C VAL A 83 -7.90 -6.15 -1.30
N LEU A 84 -7.57 -7.45 -1.21
CA LEU A 84 -6.89 -8.18 -2.29
C LEU A 84 -7.67 -8.13 -3.61
N HIS A 85 -8.98 -8.38 -3.54
CA HIS A 85 -9.85 -8.31 -4.72
C HIS A 85 -9.81 -6.93 -5.38
N LYS A 86 -9.85 -5.84 -4.60
CA LYS A 86 -9.73 -4.46 -5.11
C LYS A 86 -8.36 -4.13 -5.67
N LEU A 87 -7.31 -4.76 -5.15
CA LEU A 87 -5.95 -4.67 -5.69
C LEU A 87 -5.75 -5.52 -6.95
N GLY A 88 -6.75 -6.31 -7.36
CA GLY A 88 -6.66 -7.24 -8.48
C GLY A 88 -5.72 -8.42 -8.22
N ILE A 89 -5.51 -8.77 -6.95
CA ILE A 89 -4.72 -9.93 -6.55
C ILE A 89 -5.66 -11.12 -6.40
N ASP A 90 -5.38 -12.22 -7.11
CA ASP A 90 -6.17 -13.44 -7.04
C ASP A 90 -6.15 -14.07 -5.63
N GLU A 91 -7.32 -14.53 -5.17
CA GLU A 91 -7.51 -15.19 -3.86
C GLU A 91 -6.75 -16.52 -3.74
N ASP A 92 -6.36 -17.14 -4.87
CA ASP A 92 -5.56 -18.37 -4.90
C ASP A 92 -4.13 -18.19 -4.36
N VAL A 93 -3.68 -16.94 -4.16
CA VAL A 93 -2.38 -16.65 -3.57
C VAL A 93 -2.49 -16.74 -2.05
N GLN A 94 -2.27 -17.94 -1.50
CA GLN A 94 -2.40 -18.24 -0.06
C GLN A 94 -1.62 -17.32 0.88
N VAL A 95 -0.56 -16.65 0.40
CA VAL A 95 0.30 -15.76 1.21
C VAL A 95 0.03 -14.27 0.91
N ALA A 96 -0.81 -13.94 -0.07
CA ALA A 96 -1.06 -12.55 -0.47
C ALA A 96 -1.70 -11.73 0.64
N GLU A 97 -2.67 -12.30 1.35
CA GLU A 97 -3.37 -11.59 2.44
C GLU A 97 -2.38 -11.16 3.53
N TYR A 98 -1.59 -12.12 4.01
CA TYR A 98 -0.57 -11.88 5.01
C TYR A 98 0.48 -10.88 4.52
N ALA A 99 0.95 -11.01 3.28
CA ALA A 99 1.93 -10.09 2.70
C ALA A 99 1.38 -8.66 2.65
N VAL A 100 0.18 -8.45 2.11
CA VAL A 100 -0.45 -7.12 2.00
C VAL A 100 -0.69 -6.52 3.39
N ARG A 101 -1.14 -7.32 4.35
CA ARG A 101 -1.30 -6.89 5.74
C ARG A 101 0.03 -6.43 6.35
N MET A 102 1.10 -7.22 6.20
CA MET A 102 2.42 -6.87 6.71
C MET A 102 2.99 -5.62 6.04
N LEU A 103 2.76 -5.45 4.74
CA LEU A 103 3.18 -4.28 3.98
C LEU A 103 2.42 -3.03 4.45
N TYR A 104 1.11 -3.12 4.63
CA TYR A 104 0.33 -2.03 5.18
C TYR A 104 0.81 -1.66 6.60
N MET A 105 1.06 -2.66 7.45
CA MET A 105 1.57 -2.46 8.79
C MET A 105 2.93 -1.74 8.79
N ARG A 106 3.84 -2.20 7.92
CA ARG A 106 5.19 -1.67 7.80
C ARG A 106 5.19 -0.24 7.25
N PHE A 107 4.33 0.04 6.27
CA PHE A 107 4.45 1.26 5.48
C PHE A 107 3.45 2.37 5.82
N LEU A 108 2.23 2.01 6.22
CA LEU A 108 1.08 2.90 6.19
C LEU A 108 0.40 3.10 7.55
N VAL A 109 0.45 2.14 8.48
CA VAL A 109 -0.27 2.28 9.79
C VAL A 109 0.13 3.53 10.54
N LYS A 110 1.45 3.78 10.71
CA LYS A 110 1.92 4.97 11.44
C LYS A 110 1.63 6.28 10.68
N TYR A 111 1.50 6.22 9.35
CA TYR A 111 1.10 7.37 8.53
C TYR A 111 -0.40 7.66 8.67
N GLU A 112 -1.25 6.64 8.58
CA GLU A 112 -2.70 6.72 8.81
C GLU A 112 -3.03 7.32 10.17
N GLN A 113 -2.32 6.89 11.22
CA GLN A 113 -2.48 7.41 12.57
C GLN A 113 -2.18 8.92 12.65
N ALA A 114 -1.08 9.35 12.03
CA ALA A 114 -0.68 10.75 11.98
C ALA A 114 -1.66 11.61 11.15
N GLU A 115 -2.21 11.08 10.06
CA GLU A 115 -3.25 11.76 9.28
C GLU A 115 -4.58 11.87 10.04
N THR A 116 -4.94 10.84 10.81
CA THR A 116 -6.19 10.81 11.58
C THR A 116 -6.13 11.69 12.84
N GLY A 117 -4.94 12.19 13.21
CA GLY A 117 -4.72 12.96 14.45
C GLY A 117 -4.79 12.11 15.71
N ASN A 118 -4.76 10.78 15.56
CA ASN A 118 -4.78 9.83 16.66
C ASN A 118 -3.34 9.30 16.80
N ASP A 119 -2.46 10.09 17.42
CA ASP A 119 -1.10 9.70 17.83
C ASP A 119 -1.16 9.18 19.28
N PRO A 120 -1.34 7.86 19.51
CA PRO A 120 -1.25 7.33 20.88
C PRO A 120 0.17 7.00 21.34
N ASP A 121 1.20 6.88 20.46
CA ASP A 121 2.49 6.32 20.90
C ASP A 121 3.74 6.87 20.18
N GLU A 122 4.49 7.70 20.90
CA GLU A 122 5.86 8.19 20.62
C GLU A 122 6.97 7.12 20.84
N HIS A 123 6.66 5.84 21.06
CA HIS A 123 7.63 4.90 21.67
C HIS A 123 8.02 3.63 20.89
N ASP A 124 7.84 3.56 19.56
CA ASP A 124 8.23 2.39 18.74
C ASP A 124 9.39 2.66 17.76
N SER A 125 10.36 3.50 18.13
CA SER A 125 11.51 3.79 17.25
C SER A 125 12.51 2.63 17.11
N ASP A 126 12.41 1.57 17.91
CA ASP A 126 13.54 0.64 18.12
C ASP A 126 13.45 -0.71 17.36
N LEU A 127 12.31 -1.01 16.71
CA LEU A 127 12.10 -2.35 16.13
C LEU A 127 12.49 -2.51 14.66
N MET A 128 12.91 -1.43 13.98
CA MET A 128 13.12 -1.43 12.52
C MET A 128 14.61 -1.53 12.13
N ALA A 129 15.53 -1.52 13.10
CA ALA A 129 16.97 -1.49 12.88
C ALA A 129 17.68 -2.87 12.96
N ALA A 130 16.96 -3.96 13.26
CA ALA A 130 17.58 -5.20 13.72
C ALA A 130 17.72 -6.36 12.69
N GLU A 131 17.64 -6.13 11.37
CA GLU A 131 17.83 -7.23 10.39
C GLU A 131 18.76 -6.89 9.21
N VAL A 132 19.83 -6.13 9.44
CA VAL A 132 21.02 -6.24 8.59
C VAL A 132 22.28 -6.17 9.46
N GLY A 133 22.72 -7.34 9.91
CA GLY A 133 23.98 -7.56 10.61
C GLY A 133 24.41 -9.01 10.47
#